data_AF-A0A0G0ST41-F1
#
_entry.id   AF-A0A0G0ST41-F1
#
_cell.length_a   1.000
_cell.length_b   1.000
_cell.length_c   1.000
_cell.angle_alpha   90.00
_cell.angle_beta   90.00
_cell.angle_gamma   90.00
#
_symmetry.space_group_name_H-M   'P 1'
#
loop_
_entity.id
_entity.type
_entity.pdbx_description
1 polymer ?
#
loop_
_entity_poly.entity_id
_entity_poly.type
_entity_poly.pdbx_seq_one_letter_code
_entity_poly.pdbx_strand_id
1 'polypeptide(L)'
;MVLSRKIKSVATKLGKEMDSYSKNEKFEEAEEVYERIKKLEYITQPTLPIKYFVENPNLYEDLRAEELNALRKLLASHIQLPTSIHRIECFDVAHLSGTSPAASMVTFINGEADKNLYRHFKIRQEKSRDDVSSIGEVAKRRLR
;
A
#
# COMPACT_ATOMS: atom_id res chain seq x y z
N MET A 1 2.98 -14.28 -12.88
CA MET A 1 3.11 -12.85 -12.49
C MET A 1 2.83 -11.85 -13.64
N VAL A 2 2.29 -12.28 -14.79
CA VAL A 2 2.05 -11.43 -15.98
C VAL A 2 0.65 -10.77 -16.00
N LEU A 3 -0.34 -11.34 -15.30
CA LEU A 3 -1.72 -10.83 -15.31
C LEU A 3 -1.97 -9.63 -14.37
N SER A 4 -1.33 -9.57 -13.20
CA SER A 4 -1.64 -8.55 -12.17
C SER A 4 -1.39 -7.10 -12.64
N ARG A 5 -0.40 -6.90 -13.51
CA ARG A 5 -0.06 -5.59 -14.06
C ARG A 5 -1.10 -5.09 -15.06
N LYS A 6 -1.71 -6.00 -15.81
CA LYS A 6 -2.76 -5.67 -16.78
C LYS A 6 -4.07 -5.30 -16.09
N ILE A 7 -4.43 -6.01 -15.02
CA ILE A 7 -5.66 -5.76 -14.25
C ILE A 7 -5.66 -4.34 -13.65
N LYS A 8 -4.56 -3.92 -13.00
CA LYS A 8 -4.44 -2.55 -12.50
C LYS A 8 -4.58 -1.52 -13.63
N SER A 9 -3.93 -1.75 -14.77
CA SER A 9 -4.04 -0.86 -15.93
C SER A 9 -5.48 -0.76 -16.47
N VAL A 10 -6.27 -1.83 -16.37
CA VAL A 10 -7.67 -1.85 -16.81
C VAL A 10 -8.54 -1.08 -15.81
N ALA A 11 -8.39 -1.34 -14.51
CA ALA A 11 -9.12 -0.60 -13.46
C ALA A 11 -8.86 0.92 -13.55
N THR A 12 -7.61 1.34 -13.78
CA THR A 12 -7.28 2.77 -13.95
C THR A 12 -7.89 3.39 -15.20
N LYS A 13 -8.04 2.64 -16.30
CA LYS A 13 -8.72 3.14 -17.51
C LYS A 13 -10.22 3.29 -17.27
N LEU A 14 -10.85 2.28 -16.68
CA LEU A 14 -12.27 2.30 -16.33
C LEU A 14 -12.58 3.45 -15.36
N GLY A 15 -11.74 3.70 -14.36
CA GLY A 15 -11.92 4.84 -13.44
C GLY A 15 -11.91 6.19 -14.16
N LYS A 16 -10.99 6.40 -15.12
CA LYS A 16 -10.98 7.62 -15.94
C LYS A 16 -12.21 7.76 -16.84
N GLU A 17 -12.72 6.64 -17.34
CA GLU A 17 -13.92 6.60 -18.16
C GLU A 17 -15.17 6.93 -17.34
N MET A 18 -15.30 6.34 -16.15
CA MET A 18 -16.33 6.65 -15.16
C MET A 18 -16.31 8.14 -14.75
N ASP A 19 -15.13 8.69 -14.45
CA ASP A 19 -14.95 10.12 -14.13
C ASP A 19 -15.39 11.01 -15.30
N SER A 20 -15.19 10.57 -16.54
CA SER A 20 -15.63 11.28 -17.74
C SER A 20 -17.15 11.25 -17.88
N TYR A 21 -17.80 10.10 -17.65
CA TYR A 21 -19.27 10.01 -17.70
C TYR A 21 -19.93 10.83 -16.59
N SER A 22 -19.40 10.75 -15.36
CA SER A 22 -19.87 11.54 -14.23
C SER A 22 -19.78 13.06 -14.49
N LYS A 23 -18.67 13.54 -15.07
CA LYS A 23 -18.50 14.97 -15.44
C LYS A 23 -19.47 15.45 -16.53
N ASN A 24 -19.96 14.53 -17.37
CA ASN A 24 -20.92 14.83 -18.43
C ASN A 24 -22.37 14.54 -18.01
N GLU A 25 -22.64 14.34 -16.71
CA GLU A 25 -23.96 14.04 -16.14
C GLU A 25 -24.61 12.77 -16.71
N LYS A 26 -23.77 11.85 -17.22
CA LYS A 26 -24.14 10.54 -17.74
C LYS A 26 -24.08 9.49 -16.64
N PHE A 27 -25.06 9.53 -15.74
CA PHE A 27 -25.01 8.75 -14.51
C PHE A 27 -25.26 7.26 -14.72
N GLU A 28 -26.13 6.88 -15.66
CA GLU A 28 -26.38 5.46 -15.98
C GLU A 28 -25.12 4.79 -16.54
N GLU A 29 -24.42 5.43 -17.47
CA GLU A 29 -23.18 4.90 -18.02
C GLU A 29 -22.03 4.90 -17.00
N ALA A 30 -21.98 5.92 -16.12
CA ALA A 30 -21.02 5.94 -15.02
C ALA A 30 -21.25 4.77 -14.04
N GLU A 31 -22.52 4.46 -13.74
CA GLU A 31 -22.90 3.34 -12.87
C GLU A 31 -22.56 1.98 -13.48
N GLU A 32 -22.73 1.80 -14.79
CA GLU A 32 -22.32 0.57 -15.48
C GLU A 32 -20.80 0.35 -15.39
N VAL A 33 -20.01 1.41 -15.56
CA VAL A 33 -18.55 1.35 -15.43
C VAL A 33 -18.13 1.09 -13.98
N TYR A 34 -18.79 1.72 -13.01
CA TYR A 34 -18.57 1.47 -11.58
C TYR A 34 -18.79 -0.01 -11.22
N GLU A 35 -19.91 -0.59 -11.65
CA GLU A 35 -20.21 -2.01 -11.42
C GLU A 35 -19.19 -2.95 -12.09
N ARG A 36 -18.64 -2.57 -13.26
CA ARG A 36 -17.54 -3.29 -13.89
C ARG A 36 -16.26 -3.24 -13.07
N ILE A 37 -15.91 -2.09 -12.52
CA ILE A 37 -14.74 -1.94 -11.63
C ILE A 37 -14.91 -2.82 -10.40
N LYS A 38 -16.09 -2.78 -9.77
CA LYS A 38 -16.41 -3.59 -8.59
C LYS A 38 -16.29 -5.09 -8.85
N LYS A 39 -16.81 -5.58 -9.99
CA LYS A 39 -16.67 -6.99 -10.42
C LYS A 39 -15.21 -7.36 -10.67
N LEU A 40 -14.44 -6.47 -11.30
CA LEU A 40 -13.02 -6.68 -11.56
C LEU A 40 -12.22 -6.75 -10.25
N GLU A 41 -12.51 -5.89 -9.29
CA GLU A 41 -11.90 -5.93 -7.96
C GLU A 41 -12.25 -7.24 -7.24
N TYR A 42 -13.53 -7.63 -7.24
CA TYR A 42 -14.01 -8.87 -6.64
C TYR A 42 -13.23 -10.11 -7.13
N ILE A 43 -13.07 -10.29 -8.44
CA ILE A 43 -12.35 -11.45 -8.99
C ILE A 43 -10.83 -11.41 -8.75
N THR A 44 -10.30 -10.27 -8.31
CA THR A 44 -8.86 -10.09 -8.04
C THR A 44 -8.51 -10.23 -6.57
N GLN A 45 -9.50 -10.30 -5.70
CA GLN A 45 -9.29 -10.55 -4.29
C GLN A 45 -8.68 -11.94 -4.08
N PRO A 46 -7.85 -12.13 -3.03
CA PRO A 46 -7.41 -13.44 -2.59
C PRO A 46 -8.62 -14.39 -2.45
N THR A 47 -8.51 -15.64 -2.91
CA THR A 47 -9.63 -16.59 -2.86
C THR A 47 -9.88 -17.04 -1.43
N LEU A 48 -10.78 -16.35 -0.74
CA LEU A 48 -11.44 -16.82 0.48
C LEU A 48 -12.78 -17.47 0.07
N PRO A 49 -13.26 -18.52 0.78
CA PRO A 49 -14.55 -19.12 0.48
C PRO A 49 -15.68 -18.08 0.48
N ILE A 50 -16.54 -18.11 -0.54
CA ILE A 50 -17.61 -17.11 -0.78
C ILE A 50 -18.49 -16.88 0.46
N LYS A 51 -18.70 -17.93 1.26
CA LYS A 51 -19.48 -17.88 2.51
C LYS A 51 -19.06 -16.72 3.43
N TYR A 52 -17.76 -16.44 3.54
CA TYR A 52 -17.27 -15.38 4.43
C TYR A 52 -17.67 -13.97 3.96
N PHE A 53 -17.85 -13.74 2.66
CA PHE A 53 -18.30 -12.45 2.13
C PHE A 53 -19.81 -12.25 2.25
N VAL A 54 -20.57 -13.35 2.17
CA VAL A 54 -22.03 -13.31 2.37
C VAL A 54 -22.35 -12.95 3.83
N GLU A 55 -21.54 -13.46 4.76
CA GLU A 55 -21.67 -13.14 6.19
C GLU A 55 -21.13 -11.74 6.53
N ASN A 56 -20.06 -11.31 5.87
CA ASN A 56 -19.49 -9.98 6.06
C ASN A 56 -19.06 -9.34 4.71
N PRO A 57 -19.86 -8.43 4.15
CA PRO A 57 -19.51 -7.71 2.93
C PRO A 57 -18.21 -6.89 3.04
N ASN A 58 -17.84 -6.43 4.25
CA ASN A 58 -16.66 -5.62 4.51
C ASN A 58 -15.48 -6.43 5.09
N LEU A 59 -15.49 -7.77 4.92
CA LEU A 59 -14.54 -8.70 5.51
C LEU A 59 -13.07 -8.24 5.45
N TYR A 60 -12.61 -7.73 4.31
CA TYR A 60 -11.23 -7.28 4.17
C TYR A 60 -10.91 -6.05 5.01
N GLU A 61 -11.79 -5.04 5.00
CA GLU A 61 -11.58 -3.82 5.77
C GLU A 61 -11.57 -4.12 7.26
N ASP A 62 -12.49 -4.97 7.71
CA ASP A 62 -12.59 -5.40 9.11
C ASP A 62 -11.35 -6.19 9.54
N LEU A 63 -10.91 -7.17 8.73
CA LEU A 63 -9.68 -7.93 9.01
C LEU A 63 -8.45 -7.01 9.10
N ARG A 64 -8.32 -6.04 8.18
CA ARG A 64 -7.22 -5.06 8.23
C ARG A 64 -7.28 -4.18 9.46
N ALA A 65 -8.48 -3.71 9.83
CA ALA A 65 -8.67 -2.92 11.03
C ALA A 65 -8.34 -3.72 12.30
N GLU A 66 -8.70 -5.01 12.35
CA GLU A 66 -8.32 -5.91 13.43
C GLU A 66 -6.81 -6.14 13.50
N GLU A 67 -6.16 -6.44 12.37
CA GLU A 67 -4.70 -6.60 12.26
C GLU A 67 -3.96 -5.34 12.75
N LEU A 68 -4.38 -4.15 12.31
CA LEU A 68 -3.80 -2.88 12.74
C LEU A 68 -4.01 -2.64 14.24
N ASN A 69 -5.19 -2.96 14.77
CA ASN A 69 -5.46 -2.84 16.19
C ASN A 69 -4.62 -3.81 17.03
N ALA A 70 -4.43 -5.04 16.54
CA ALA A 70 -3.55 -6.03 17.18
C ALA A 70 -2.10 -5.54 17.20
N LEU A 71 -1.60 -5.03 16.06
CA LEU A 71 -0.27 -4.45 15.96
C LEU A 71 -0.09 -3.26 16.91
N ARG A 72 -1.07 -2.35 16.95
CA ARG A 72 -1.05 -1.19 17.86
C ARG A 72 -0.97 -1.63 19.32
N LYS A 73 -1.80 -2.61 19.73
CA LYS A 73 -1.79 -3.14 21.10
C LYS A 73 -0.43 -3.76 21.45
N LEU A 74 0.17 -4.51 20.52
CA LEU A 74 1.47 -5.15 20.70
C LEU A 74 2.58 -4.11 20.89
N LEU A 75 2.57 -3.03 20.11
CA LEU A 75 3.61 -2.01 20.15
C LEU A 75 3.40 -0.96 21.25
N ALA A 76 2.17 -0.80 21.77
CA ALA A 76 1.83 0.22 22.77
C ALA A 76 2.60 0.08 24.09
N SER A 77 3.09 -1.13 24.43
CA SER A 77 3.95 -1.34 25.60
C SER A 77 5.39 -0.87 25.41
N HIS A 78 5.81 -0.64 24.15
CA HIS A 78 7.19 -0.32 23.80
C HIS A 78 7.37 1.13 23.35
N ILE A 79 6.35 1.71 22.71
CA ILE A 79 6.40 3.04 22.12
C ILE A 79 5.06 3.76 22.28
N GLN A 80 5.12 5.10 22.39
CA GLN A 80 3.91 5.92 22.34
C GLN A 80 3.37 5.92 20.90
N LEU A 81 2.14 5.47 20.75
CA LEU A 81 1.46 5.39 19.47
C LEU A 81 0.21 6.27 19.46
N PRO A 82 -0.16 6.84 18.30
CA PRO A 82 -1.43 7.51 18.13
C PRO A 82 -2.60 6.54 18.29
N THR A 83 -3.80 7.09 18.49
CA THR A 83 -5.04 6.32 18.62
C THR A 83 -5.29 5.41 17.41
N SER A 84 -4.91 5.86 16.22
CA SER A 84 -5.04 5.13 14.96
C SER A 84 -3.74 5.15 14.16
N ILE A 85 -3.38 4.01 13.56
CA ILE A 85 -2.22 3.88 12.66
C ILE A 85 -2.74 3.92 11.22
N HIS A 86 -2.52 5.05 10.54
CA HIS A 86 -2.96 5.22 9.14
C HIS A 86 -1.89 4.86 8.13
N ARG A 87 -0.61 5.12 8.46
CA ARG A 87 0.51 4.94 7.55
C ARG A 87 1.67 4.30 8.29
N ILE A 88 2.23 3.27 7.69
CA ILE A 88 3.44 2.59 8.17
C ILE A 88 4.47 2.64 7.05
N GLU A 89 5.67 3.14 7.35
CA GLU A 89 6.81 3.12 6.46
C GLU A 89 7.91 2.28 7.08
N CYS A 90 8.31 1.22 6.39
CA CYS A 90 9.40 0.35 6.82
C CYS A 90 10.61 0.60 5.94
N PHE A 91 11.78 0.71 6.56
CA PHE A 91 13.04 0.93 5.88
C PHE A 91 13.94 -0.28 6.08
N ASP A 92 14.63 -0.69 5.02
CA ASP A 92 15.62 -1.75 5.02
C ASP A 92 16.90 -1.28 4.33
N VAL A 93 18.07 -1.58 4.91
CA VAL A 93 19.38 -1.17 4.38
C VAL A 93 20.15 -2.40 3.93
N ALA A 94 20.50 -2.44 2.65
CA ALA A 94 21.28 -3.51 2.05
C ALA A 94 22.74 -3.08 1.81
N HIS A 95 23.67 -3.85 2.35
CA HIS A 95 25.10 -3.72 2.14
C HIS A 95 25.56 -4.78 1.12
N LEU A 96 25.79 -4.37 -0.11
CA LEU A 96 26.36 -5.23 -1.14
C LEU A 96 27.88 -5.04 -1.14
N SER A 97 28.63 -6.10 -0.81
CA SER A 97 30.10 -6.06 -0.76
C SER A 97 30.68 -5.55 -2.08
N GLY A 98 31.47 -4.46 -2.03
CA GLY A 98 32.10 -3.84 -3.20
C GLY A 98 31.23 -2.82 -3.96
N THR A 99 30.01 -2.54 -3.51
CA THR A 99 29.10 -1.54 -4.14
C THR A 99 28.55 -0.55 -3.10
N SER A 100 28.04 0.59 -3.58
CA SER A 100 27.43 1.61 -2.70
C SER A 100 26.21 1.05 -1.96
N PRO A 101 26.08 1.29 -0.63
CA PRO A 101 24.91 0.85 0.12
C PRO A 101 23.61 1.44 -0.45
N ALA A 102 22.53 0.67 -0.32
CA ALA A 102 21.20 1.08 -0.76
C ALA A 102 20.18 0.84 0.34
N ALA A 103 19.15 1.68 0.39
CA ALA A 103 18.00 1.46 1.26
C ALA A 103 16.72 1.35 0.44
N SER A 104 15.81 0.50 0.91
CA SER A 104 14.46 0.38 0.37
C SER A 104 13.45 0.85 1.41
N MET A 105 12.38 1.48 0.94
CA MET A 105 11.24 1.89 1.76
C MET A 105 9.98 1.25 1.18
N VAL A 106 9.28 0.50 2.01
CA VAL A 106 7.93 0.00 1.71
C VAL A 106 6.90 0.78 2.53
N THR A 107 5.73 0.99 1.96
CA THR A 107 4.66 1.76 2.58
C THR A 107 3.39 0.94 2.67
N PHE A 108 2.75 1.01 3.83
CA PHE A 108 1.41 0.52 4.06
C PHE A 108 0.49 1.68 4.40
N ILE A 109 -0.71 1.71 3.79
CA ILE A 109 -1.79 2.66 4.06
C ILE A 109 -2.98 1.85 4.55
N ASN A 110 -3.47 2.16 5.75
CA ASN A 110 -4.58 1.44 6.39
C ASN A 110 -4.40 -0.09 6.37
N GLY A 111 -3.17 -0.56 6.61
CA GLY A 111 -2.85 -2.00 6.65
C GLY A 111 -2.57 -2.63 5.28
N GLU A 112 -2.76 -1.90 4.18
CA GLU A 112 -2.53 -2.40 2.83
C GLU A 112 -1.23 -1.86 2.21
N ALA A 113 -0.50 -2.73 1.52
CA ALA A 113 0.75 -2.36 0.87
C ALA A 113 0.52 -1.45 -0.35
N ASP A 114 0.96 -0.19 -0.27
CA ASP A 114 0.92 0.75 -1.39
C ASP A 114 2.27 0.80 -2.12
N LYS A 115 2.34 0.01 -3.20
CA LYS A 115 3.54 -0.09 -4.05
C LYS A 115 3.89 1.20 -4.80
N ASN A 116 2.93 2.10 -5.01
CA ASN A 116 3.20 3.37 -5.70
C ASN A 116 4.06 4.30 -4.83
N LEU A 117 4.01 4.08 -3.52
CA LEU A 117 4.75 4.86 -2.52
C LEU A 117 6.11 4.25 -2.17
N TYR A 118 6.46 3.10 -2.74
CA TYR A 118 7.77 2.49 -2.49
C TYR A 118 8.89 3.38 -3.03
N ARG A 119 10.01 3.44 -2.32
CA ARG A 119 11.17 4.25 -2.72
C ARG A 119 12.45 3.46 -2.52
N HIS A 120 13.40 3.70 -3.43
CA HIS A 120 14.77 3.22 -3.29
C HIS A 120 15.69 4.43 -3.12
N PHE A 121 16.59 4.35 -2.15
CA PHE A 121 17.54 5.39 -1.84
C PHE A 121 18.95 4.84 -2.06
N LYS A 122 19.71 5.47 -2.96
CA LYS A 122 21.17 5.30 -2.99
C LYS A 122 21.74 6.07 -1.81
N ILE A 123 22.48 5.40 -0.93
CA ILE A 123 23.17 6.02 0.20
C ILE A 123 24.40 6.74 -0.34
N ARG A 124 24.58 8.00 0.05
CA ARG A 124 25.61 8.88 -0.53
C ARG A 124 26.78 9.14 0.39
N GLN A 125 26.61 8.96 1.70
CA GLN A 125 27.66 9.26 2.66
C GLN A 125 28.79 8.22 2.63
N GLU A 126 30.04 8.64 2.46
CA GLU A 126 31.23 7.77 2.60
C GLU A 126 31.41 7.20 4.02
N LYS A 127 30.79 7.83 5.03
CA LYS A 127 30.73 7.33 6.42
C LYS A 127 29.71 6.20 6.64
N SER A 128 28.99 5.76 5.60
CA SER A 128 27.95 4.71 5.65
C SER A 128 28.50 3.29 5.81
N ARG A 129 29.42 3.08 6.75
CA ARG A 129 29.81 1.72 7.18
C ARG A 129 28.85 1.13 8.22
N ASP A 130 27.88 1.89 8.71
CA ASP A 130 26.92 1.48 9.74
C ASP A 130 25.47 1.82 9.35
N ASP A 131 24.57 0.86 9.55
CA ASP A 131 23.14 0.88 9.23
C ASP A 131 22.44 2.10 9.85
N VAL A 132 22.81 2.47 11.08
CA VAL A 132 22.20 3.61 11.80
C VAL A 132 22.39 4.91 11.04
N SER A 133 23.60 5.12 10.51
CA SER A 133 23.93 6.32 9.74
C SER A 133 23.15 6.37 8.40
N SER A 134 23.03 5.20 7.75
CA SER A 134 22.29 5.03 6.50
C SER A 134 20.79 5.32 6.68
N ILE A 135 20.17 4.77 7.74
CA ILE A 135 18.76 5.05 8.08
C ILE A 135 18.56 6.55 8.37
N GLY A 136 19.47 7.15 9.13
CA GLY A 136 19.41 8.58 9.45
C GLY A 136 19.48 9.49 8.21
N GLU A 137 20.32 9.15 7.21
CA GLU A 137 20.36 9.87 5.93
C GLU A 137 19.02 9.73 5.18
N VAL A 138 18.52 8.50 5.05
CA VAL A 138 17.30 8.20 4.30
C VAL A 138 16.08 8.88 4.93
N ALA A 139 15.94 8.80 6.26
CA ALA A 139 14.85 9.45 6.98
C ALA A 139 14.85 10.97 6.74
N LYS A 140 16.01 11.63 6.83
CA LYS A 140 16.14 13.08 6.54
C LYS A 140 15.74 13.42 5.12
N ARG A 141 16.08 12.58 4.14
CA ARG A 141 15.73 12.80 2.73
C ARG A 141 14.25 12.52 2.44
N ARG A 142 13.63 11.59 3.16
CA ARG A 142 12.20 11.26 3.06
C ARG A 142 11.32 12.35 3.68
N LEU A 143 11.79 13.03 4.73
CA LEU A 143 11.05 14.07 5.46
C LEU A 143 11.19 15.48 4.86
N ARG A 144 12.05 15.68 3.86
CA ARG A 144 12.11 16.91 3.05
C ARG A 144 11.06 16.86 1.95
#